data_AF-O65741-F1
#
_entry.id   AF-O65741-F1
#
_cell.length_a   1.000
_cell.length_b   1.000
_cell.length_c   1.000
_cell.angle_alpha   90.00
_cell.angle_beta   90.00
_cell.angle_gamma   90.00
#
_symmetry.space_group_name_H-M   'P 1'
#
loop_
_entity.id
_entity.type
_entity.pdbx_description
1 polymer ?
#
loop_
_entity_poly.entity_id
_entity_poly.type
_entity_poly.pdbx_seq_one_letter_code
_entity_poly.pdbx_strand_id
1 'polypeptide(L)'
;GYTKGDGLGAEIVGTFILVYTVFSATDAKRSARDSHVPILAPLPIGFAVFLVHLATIPITGTGINPARSLGAAIIFNKDLGWDDHWIFWVGPFIGAALAALYHQVVIRAIPFKSK
;
A
#
# COMPACT_ATOMS: atom_id res chain seq x y z
N GLY A 1 3.30 -3.74 -25.02
CA GLY A 1 2.34 -3.33 -23.97
C GLY A 1 2.54 -4.23 -22.76
N TYR A 2 2.22 -3.74 -21.56
CA TYR A 2 2.31 -4.52 -20.32
C TYR A 2 1.21 -5.58 -20.28
N THR A 3 1.53 -6.75 -19.71
CA THR A 3 0.55 -7.81 -19.46
C THR A 3 -0.20 -7.55 -18.15
N LYS A 4 -1.33 -8.25 -17.95
CA LYS A 4 -2.05 -8.20 -16.66
C LYS A 4 -1.16 -8.68 -15.49
N GLY A 5 -0.24 -9.61 -15.75
CA GLY A 5 0.75 -10.07 -14.77
C GLY A 5 1.73 -8.98 -14.36
N ASP A 6 2.21 -8.19 -15.32
CA ASP A 6 3.11 -7.05 -15.04
C ASP A 6 2.39 -5.99 -14.20
N GLY A 7 1.13 -5.69 -14.51
CA GLY A 7 0.30 -4.79 -13.73
C GLY A 7 0.06 -5.29 -12.30
N LEU A 8 -0.26 -6.57 -12.12
CA LEU A 8 -0.42 -7.17 -10.80
C LEU A 8 0.89 -7.13 -10.00
N GLY A 9 2.02 -7.47 -10.62
CA GLY A 9 3.33 -7.40 -9.98
C GLY A 9 3.69 -5.99 -9.52
N ALA A 10 3.44 -4.98 -10.38
CA ALA A 10 3.67 -3.58 -10.06
C ALA A 10 2.84 -3.11 -8.86
N GLU A 11 1.55 -3.47 -8.80
CA GLU A 11 0.67 -3.12 -7.68
C GLU A 11 1.08 -3.83 -6.37
N ILE A 12 1.50 -5.11 -6.43
CA ILE A 12 2.00 -5.84 -5.25
C ILE A 12 3.25 -5.16 -4.68
N VAL A 13 4.25 -4.90 -5.53
CA VAL A 13 5.52 -4.30 -5.09
C VAL A 13 5.31 -2.86 -4.62
N GLY A 14 4.51 -2.08 -5.35
CA GLY A 14 4.18 -0.71 -4.99
C GLY A 14 3.48 -0.61 -3.63
N THR A 15 2.47 -1.45 -3.38
CA THR A 15 1.79 -1.47 -2.08
C THR A 15 2.67 -2.04 -0.98
N PHE A 16 3.52 -3.03 -1.27
CA PHE A 16 4.50 -3.52 -0.29
C PHE A 16 5.40 -2.39 0.22
N ILE A 17 5.97 -1.58 -0.68
CA ILE A 17 6.83 -0.45 -0.32
C ILE A 17 6.06 0.54 0.56
N LEU A 18 4.86 0.93 0.13
CA LEU A 18 4.00 1.85 0.88
C LEU A 18 3.71 1.34 2.30
N VAL A 19 3.20 0.11 2.42
CA VAL A 19 2.76 -0.46 3.70
C VAL A 19 3.96 -0.75 4.60
N TYR A 20 5.09 -1.18 4.04
CA TYR A 20 6.34 -1.32 4.80
C TYR A 20 6.81 0.03 5.35
N THR A 21 6.72 1.11 4.57
CA THR A 21 7.02 2.46 5.07
C THR A 21 6.05 2.89 6.16
N VAL A 22 4.76 2.55 6.05
CA VAL A 22 3.77 2.82 7.13
C VAL A 22 4.20 2.13 8.42
N PHE A 23 4.50 0.83 8.38
CA PHE A 23 4.96 0.10 9.56
C PHE A 23 6.28 0.66 10.13
N SER A 24 7.22 1.04 9.27
CA SER A 24 8.51 1.61 9.69
C SER A 24 8.37 3.04 10.25
N ALA A 25 7.37 3.80 9.79
CA ALA A 25 7.07 5.16 10.22
C ALA A 25 6.17 5.20 11.48
N THR A 26 5.86 4.04 12.05
CA THR A 26 5.01 3.89 13.23
C THR A 26 5.79 4.22 14.49
N ASP A 27 5.41 5.29 15.20
CA ASP A 27 6.00 5.64 16.49
C ASP A 27 5.36 4.78 17.60
N ALA A 28 6.10 3.79 18.09
CA ALA A 28 5.64 2.89 19.15
C ALA A 28 5.32 3.57 20.49
N LYS A 29 5.75 4.83 20.70
CA LYS A 29 5.57 5.55 21.98
C LYS A 29 4.43 6.54 21.96
N ARG A 30 3.81 6.79 20.81
CA ARG A 30 2.71 7.75 20.68
C ARG A 30 1.53 7.09 20.00
N SER A 31 0.38 7.12 20.66
CA SER A 31 -0.88 6.64 20.08
C SER A 31 -1.78 7.82 19.71
N ALA A 32 -2.58 7.66 18.66
CA ALA A 32 -3.64 8.59 18.32
C ALA A 32 -4.64 8.67 19.48
N ARG A 33 -5.19 9.88 19.70
CA ARG A 33 -6.03 10.21 20.86
C ARG A 33 -7.13 9.15 21.06
N ASP A 34 -7.19 8.59 22.27
CA ASP A 34 -8.16 7.57 22.69
C ASP A 34 -8.14 6.25 21.89
N SER A 35 -6.99 5.85 21.33
CA SER A 35 -6.86 4.57 20.60
C SER A 35 -5.50 3.89 20.84
N HIS A 36 -5.40 2.60 20.49
CA HIS A 36 -4.13 1.87 20.42
C HIS A 36 -3.45 2.01 19.05
N VAL A 37 -3.91 2.95 18.20
CA VAL A 37 -3.36 3.17 16.86
C VAL A 37 -2.14 4.07 16.99
N PRO A 38 -0.95 3.65 16.54
CA PRO A 38 0.25 4.46 16.69
C PRO A 38 0.20 5.72 15.81
N ILE A 39 0.89 6.77 16.24
CA ILE A 39 1.09 7.96 15.41
C ILE A 39 2.12 7.64 14.33
N LEU A 40 1.79 8.00 13.09
CA LEU A 40 2.63 7.79 11.92
C LEU A 40 3.43 9.06 11.62
N ALA A 41 4.70 8.92 11.20
CA ALA A 41 5.42 10.01 10.56
C ALA A 41 4.90 10.20 9.12
N PRO A 42 4.19 11.30 8.79
CA PRO A 42 3.47 11.40 7.52
C PRO A 42 4.40 11.65 6.33
N LEU A 43 5.55 12.28 6.54
CA LEU A 43 6.47 12.66 5.46
C LEU A 43 7.08 11.44 4.74
N PRO A 44 7.64 10.42 5.43
CA PRO A 44 8.10 9.20 4.76
C PRO A 44 6.99 8.47 3.98
N ILE A 45 5.78 8.44 4.52
CA ILE A 45 4.63 7.79 3.87
C ILE A 45 4.27 8.51 2.57
N GLY A 46 4.18 9.84 2.60
CA GLY A 46 3.95 10.64 1.39
C GLY A 46 5.04 10.47 0.34
N PHE A 47 6.31 10.40 0.77
CA PHE A 47 7.43 10.13 -0.14
C PHE A 47 7.39 8.73 -0.74
N ALA A 48 7.01 7.70 0.03
CA ALA A 48 6.85 6.36 -0.50
C ALA A 48 5.77 6.30 -1.59
N VAL A 49 4.63 6.95 -1.36
CA VAL A 49 3.57 7.11 -2.39
C VAL A 49 4.14 7.80 -3.63
N PHE A 50 4.83 8.93 -3.46
CA PHE A 50 5.42 9.69 -4.57
C PHE A 50 6.39 8.84 -5.41
N LEU A 51 7.32 8.14 -4.77
CA LEU A 51 8.30 7.30 -5.48
C LEU A 51 7.65 6.13 -6.21
N VAL A 52 6.65 5.48 -5.59
CA VAL A 52 5.91 4.41 -6.24
C VAL A 52 5.19 4.95 -7.48
N HIS A 53 4.55 6.12 -7.39
CA HIS A 53 3.90 6.75 -8.54
C HIS A 53 4.88 6.98 -9.71
N LEU A 54 6.09 7.51 -9.43
CA LEU A 54 7.10 7.71 -10.49
C LEU A 54 7.44 6.41 -11.23
N ALA A 55 7.40 5.27 -10.55
CA ALA A 55 7.73 3.97 -11.14
C ALA A 55 6.54 3.27 -11.81
N THR A 56 5.33 3.36 -11.24
CA THR A 56 4.18 2.54 -11.66
C THR A 56 3.14 3.26 -12.52
N ILE A 57 3.22 4.59 -12.68
CA ILE A 57 2.35 5.35 -13.58
C ILE A 57 2.35 4.77 -15.01
N PRO A 58 3.49 4.44 -15.64
CA PRO A 58 3.49 3.92 -17.01
C PRO A 58 2.85 2.53 -17.18
N ILE A 59 2.66 1.79 -16.08
CA ILE A 59 2.18 0.40 -16.10
C ILE A 59 0.68 0.36 -15.86
N THR A 60 0.21 0.92 -14.73
CA THR A 60 -1.19 0.83 -14.28
C THR A 60 -1.82 2.19 -13.97
N GLY A 61 -1.08 3.30 -14.11
CA GLY A 61 -1.49 4.60 -13.58
C GLY A 61 -1.34 4.72 -12.06
N THR A 62 -0.77 3.69 -11.40
CA THR A 62 -0.60 3.57 -9.94
C THR A 62 -1.91 3.53 -9.16
N GLY A 63 -2.35 2.33 -8.81
CA GLY A 63 -3.46 2.12 -7.89
C GLY A 63 -3.00 2.26 -6.44
N ILE A 64 -2.31 1.24 -5.94
CA ILE A 64 -1.78 0.98 -4.59
C ILE A 64 -2.75 1.24 -3.42
N ASN A 65 -3.99 1.58 -3.74
CA ASN A 65 -5.06 2.01 -2.86
C ASN A 65 -6.40 1.60 -3.50
N PRO A 66 -7.02 0.51 -3.02
CA PRO A 66 -8.28 0.00 -3.57
C PRO A 66 -9.43 1.02 -3.56
N ALA A 67 -9.50 1.88 -2.53
CA ALA A 67 -10.55 2.91 -2.46
C ALA A 67 -10.38 3.99 -3.54
N ARG A 68 -9.15 4.40 -3.83
CA ARG A 68 -8.83 5.32 -4.94
C ARG A 68 -9.17 4.71 -6.29
N SER A 69 -8.86 3.42 -6.47
CA SER A 69 -9.20 2.72 -7.72
C SER A 69 -10.71 2.52 -7.87
N LEU A 70 -11.42 2.19 -6.79
CA LEU A 70 -12.87 2.02 -6.78
C LEU A 70 -13.61 3.33 -7.10
N GLY A 71 -13.21 4.43 -6.44
CA GLY A 71 -13.81 5.74 -6.70
C GLY A 71 -13.68 6.16 -8.18
N ALA A 72 -12.51 5.92 -8.78
CA ALA A 72 -12.30 6.20 -10.20
C ALA A 72 -13.16 5.30 -11.10
N ALA A 73 -13.26 3.99 -10.81
CA ALA A 73 -14.07 3.05 -11.58
C ALA A 73 -15.57 3.39 -11.53
N ILE A 74 -16.09 3.76 -10.37
CA ILE A 74 -17.49 4.16 -10.18
C ILE A 74 -17.83 5.43 -10.96
N ILE A 75 -16.97 6.45 -10.91
CA ILE A 75 -17.24 7.73 -11.58
C ILE A 75 -17.04 7.62 -13.09
N PHE A 76 -16.03 6.87 -13.53
CA PHE A 76 -15.79 6.65 -14.96
C PHE A 76 -16.85 5.75 -15.59
N ASN A 77 -17.29 4.72 -14.87
CA ASN A 77 -18.38 3.80 -15.18
C ASN A 77 -18.41 3.27 -16.64
N LYS A 78 -17.27 2.73 -17.09
CA LYS A 78 -17.15 2.03 -18.39
C LYS A 78 -16.50 0.67 -18.19
N ASP A 79 -16.78 -0.26 -19.09
CA ASP A 79 -16.26 -1.65 -19.04
C ASP A 79 -14.75 -1.70 -18.84
N LEU A 80 -14.01 -0.85 -19.57
CA LEU A 80 -12.54 -0.73 -19.44
C LEU A 80 -12.08 -0.42 -18.00
N GLY A 81 -12.87 0.33 -17.22
CA GLY A 81 -12.57 0.63 -15.82
C GLY A 81 -12.83 -0.53 -14.86
N TRP A 82 -13.64 -1.50 -15.28
CA TRP A 82 -14.05 -2.67 -14.50
C TRP A 82 -13.27 -3.94 -14.88
N ASP A 83 -12.87 -4.11 -16.14
CA ASP A 83 -12.23 -5.31 -16.68
C ASP A 83 -10.94 -5.72 -15.94
N ASP A 84 -10.13 -4.73 -15.55
CA ASP A 84 -8.87 -4.94 -14.83
C ASP A 84 -8.96 -4.50 -13.36
N HIS A 85 -10.16 -4.16 -12.88
CA HIS A 85 -10.37 -3.59 -11.55
C HIS A 85 -9.91 -4.51 -10.41
N TRP A 86 -10.06 -5.82 -10.61
CA TRP A 86 -9.69 -6.83 -9.62
C TRP A 86 -8.19 -6.77 -9.25
N ILE A 87 -7.32 -6.32 -10.17
CA ILE A 87 -5.87 -6.20 -9.94
C ILE A 87 -5.60 -5.19 -8.82
N PHE A 88 -6.38 -4.10 -8.76
CA PHE A 88 -6.25 -3.05 -7.76
C PHE A 88 -6.84 -3.42 -6.39
N TRP A 89 -7.38 -4.62 -6.24
CA TRP A 89 -7.73 -5.22 -4.95
C TRP A 89 -6.75 -6.30 -4.56
N VAL A 90 -6.56 -7.28 -5.45
CA VAL A 90 -5.69 -8.44 -5.20
C VAL A 90 -4.25 -8.00 -5.01
N GLY A 91 -3.74 -7.11 -5.87
CA GLY A 91 -2.36 -6.62 -5.78
C GLY A 91 -2.09 -5.91 -4.45
N PRO A 92 -2.86 -4.86 -4.10
CA PRO A 92 -2.65 -4.15 -2.84
C PRO A 92 -2.83 -5.01 -1.59
N PHE A 93 -3.81 -5.93 -1.55
CA PHE A 93 -3.96 -6.80 -0.39
C PHE A 93 -2.78 -7.77 -0.22
N ILE A 94 -2.28 -8.36 -1.30
CA ILE A 94 -1.09 -9.22 -1.25
C ILE A 94 0.13 -8.41 -0.82
N GLY A 95 0.36 -7.24 -1.43
CA GLY A 95 1.49 -6.36 -1.07
C GLY A 95 1.47 -5.93 0.41
N ALA A 96 0.29 -5.56 0.91
CA ALA A 96 0.10 -5.18 2.31
C ALA A 96 0.34 -6.36 3.28
N ALA A 97 -0.18 -7.54 2.96
CA ALA A 97 0.01 -8.74 3.76
C ALA A 97 1.49 -9.14 3.84
N LEU A 98 2.21 -9.10 2.70
CA LEU A 98 3.65 -9.37 2.65
C LEU A 98 4.44 -8.35 3.47
N ALA A 99 4.10 -7.07 3.40
CA ALA A 99 4.75 -6.02 4.19
C ALA A 99 4.53 -6.21 5.69
N ALA A 100 3.32 -6.58 6.11
CA ALA A 100 3.01 -6.88 7.50
C ALA A 100 3.80 -8.10 8.01
N LEU A 101 3.81 -9.19 7.24
CA LEU A 101 4.57 -10.40 7.57
C LEU A 101 6.07 -10.12 7.67
N TYR A 102 6.62 -9.37 6.71
CA TYR A 102 8.03 -9.00 6.70
C TYR A 102 8.40 -8.17 7.94
N HIS A 103 7.63 -7.13 8.24
CA HIS A 103 7.90 -6.26 9.38
C HIS A 103 7.76 -6.98 10.73
N GLN A 104 6.73 -7.80 10.90
CA GLN A 104 6.44 -8.47 12.17
C GLN A 104 7.29 -9.72 12.41
N VAL A 105 7.50 -10.56 11.40
CA VAL A 105 8.13 -11.88 11.57
C VAL A 105 9.62 -11.84 11.27
N VAL A 106 10.03 -11.15 10.19
CA VAL A 106 11.42 -11.11 9.73
C VAL A 106 12.21 -10.06 10.49
N ILE A 107 11.76 -8.81 10.45
CA ILE A 107 12.43 -7.71 11.15
C ILE A 107 12.19 -7.77 12.66
N ARG A 108 11.05 -8.34 13.10
CA ARG A 108 10.64 -8.38 14.52
C ARG A 108 10.67 -6.99 15.17
N ALA A 109 10.34 -5.94 14.41
CA ALA A 109 10.37 -4.56 14.88
C ALA A 109 9.23 -4.21 15.86
N ILE A 110 8.48 -5.19 16.37
CA ILE A 110 7.53 -4.95 17.45
C ILE A 110 8.37 -4.73 18.72
N PRO A 111 8.33 -3.53 19.33
CA PRO A 111 9.09 -3.29 20.55
C PRO A 111 8.59 -4.24 21.62
N PHE A 112 9.52 -4.94 22.28
CA PHE A 112 9.22 -5.60 23.55
C PHE A 112 8.61 -4.54 24.47
N LYS A 113 7.35 -4.76 24.87
CA LYS A 113 6.75 -4.02 25.96
C LYS A 113 7.55 -4.42 27.20
N SER A 114 8.55 -3.62 27.57
CA SER A 114 9.15 -3.77 28.90
C SER A 114 8.01 -3.56 29.89
N LYS A 115 7.73 -4.60 30.68
CA LYS A 115 6.92 -4.45 31.88
C LYS A 115 7.56 -3.40 32.80
#